data_AF-A0A502EY16-F1
#
_entry.id   AF-A0A502EY16-F1
#
_cell.length_a   1.000
_cell.length_b   1.000
_cell.length_c   1.000
_cell.angle_alpha   90.00
_cell.angle_beta   90.00
_cell.angle_gamma   90.00
#
_symmetry.space_group_name_H-M   'P 1'
#
loop_
_entity.id
_entity.type
_entity.pdbx_description
1 polymer ?
#
loop_
_entity_poly.entity_id
_entity_poly.type
_entity_poly.pdbx_seq_one_letter_code
_entity_poly.pdbx_strand_id
1 'polypeptide(L)'
;MAKGRLLYDSENGDRWLLIRGPEPERVFVRHEPSSASGGRMADLEIGEFLIRGVYGPEHLELLRLIGSLVQEEGLATEHTVEGE
;
A
#
# COMPACT_ATOMS: atom_id res chain seq x y z
N MET A 1 16.89 6.53 -2.87
CA MET A 1 15.71 6.19 -3.69
C MET A 1 14.58 5.84 -2.74
N ALA A 2 13.43 6.54 -2.82
CA ALA A 2 12.27 6.15 -2.03
C ALA A 2 11.80 4.77 -2.49
N LYS A 3 11.53 3.85 -1.55
CA LYS A 3 11.05 2.51 -1.86
C LYS A 3 9.52 2.56 -1.92
N GLY A 4 8.96 2.20 -3.07
CA GLY A 4 7.52 2.19 -3.30
C GLY A 4 7.00 0.80 -3.63
N ARG A 5 5.77 0.51 -3.20
CA ARG A 5 5.01 -0.68 -3.59
C ARG A 5 3.73 -0.23 -4.29
N LEU A 6 3.47 -0.75 -5.48
CA LEU A 6 2.19 -0.54 -6.17
C LEU A 6 1.06 -1.19 -5.35
N LEU A 7 0.02 -0.41 -5.04
CA LEU A 7 -1.20 -0.88 -4.39
C LEU A 7 -2.25 -1.23 -5.45
N TYR A 8 -2.51 -0.31 -6.37
CA TYR A 8 -3.55 -0.46 -7.37
C TYR A 8 -3.20 0.29 -8.65
N ASP A 9 -3.53 -0.32 -9.78
CA ASP A 9 -3.42 0.25 -11.12
C ASP A 9 -4.83 0.19 -11.71
N SER A 10 -5.45 1.36 -11.87
CA SER A 10 -6.81 1.45 -12.39
C SER A 10 -6.80 1.30 -13.91
N GLU A 11 -7.90 0.82 -14.48
CA GLU A 11 -8.07 0.72 -15.94
C GLU A 11 -7.95 2.08 -16.65
N ASN A 12 -8.20 3.18 -15.94
CA ASN A 12 -8.07 4.54 -16.45
C ASN A 12 -6.62 5.09 -16.38
N GLY A 13 -5.68 4.29 -15.89
CA GLY A 13 -4.25 4.60 -15.83
C GLY A 13 -3.83 5.39 -14.59
N ASP A 14 -4.71 5.59 -13.62
CA ASP A 14 -4.33 6.12 -12.31
C ASP A 14 -3.64 5.02 -11.49
N ARG A 15 -2.49 5.35 -10.92
CA ARG A 15 -1.67 4.43 -10.14
C ARG A 15 -1.59 4.91 -8.71
N TRP A 16 -1.70 3.96 -7.79
CA TRP A 16 -1.66 4.21 -6.36
C TRP A 16 -0.51 3.42 -5.76
N LEU A 17 0.42 4.12 -5.10
CA LEU A 17 1.62 3.53 -4.54
C LEU A 17 1.73 3.79 -3.05
N LEU A 18 2.11 2.77 -2.28
CA LEU A 18 2.56 2.93 -0.91
C LEU A 18 4.05 3.27 -0.91
N ILE A 19 4.41 4.46 -0.43
CA ILE A 19 5.79 4.96 -0.45
C ILE A 19 6.32 5.04 0.97
N ARG A 20 7.53 4.51 1.17
CA ARG A 20 8.33 4.81 2.36
C ARG A 20 9.13 6.09 2.10
N GLY A 21 8.85 7.11 2.92
CA GLY A 21 9.58 8.37 2.93
C GLY A 21 11.04 8.22 3.41
N PRO A 22 11.80 9.32 3.43
CA PRO A 22 13.17 9.31 3.94
C PRO A 22 13.22 9.02 5.44
N GLU A 23 12.17 9.39 6.18
CA GLU A 23 12.02 9.08 7.59
C GLU A 23 11.41 7.68 7.77
N PRO A 24 11.92 6.85 8.70
CA PRO A 24 11.47 5.47 8.87
C PRO A 24 9.97 5.31 9.12
N GLU A 25 9.39 6.29 9.83
CA GLU A 25 7.99 6.31 10.27
C GLU A 25 7.06 6.94 9.24
N ARG A 26 7.61 7.65 8.26
CA ARG A 26 6.82 8.34 7.25
C ARG A 26 6.46 7.38 6.12
N VAL A 27 5.23 6.88 6.15
CA VAL A 27 4.64 6.05 5.10
C VAL A 27 3.37 6.73 4.62
N PHE A 28 3.25 6.91 3.30
CA PHE A 28 2.14 7.63 2.69
C PHE A 28 1.73 6.98 1.37
N VAL A 29 0.53 7.29 0.90
CA VAL A 29 0.03 6.85 -0.41
C VAL A 29 0.26 7.96 -1.43
N ARG A 30 0.88 7.61 -2.56
CA ARG A 30 1.02 8.50 -3.71
C ARG A 30 0.00 8.13 -4.77
N HIS A 31 -0.79 9.10 -5.18
CA HIS A 31 -1.61 9.05 -6.38
C HIS A 31 -0.80 9.59 -7.56
N GLU A 32 -0.57 8.75 -8.56
CA GLU A 32 -0.01 9.09 -9.86
C GLU A 32 -1.14 9.01 -10.90
N PRO A 33 -1.81 10.14 -11.19
CA PRO A 33 -2.88 10.15 -12.16
C PRO A 33 -2.35 9.83 -13.56
N SER A 34 -3.22 9.30 -14.42
CA SER A 34 -2.86 8.99 -15.80
C SER A 34 -2.39 10.24 -16.54
N SER A 35 -1.40 10.10 -17.44
CA SER A 35 -0.90 11.20 -18.27
C SER A 35 -2.01 11.90 -19.09
N ALA A 36 -3.11 11.19 -19.35
CA ALA A 36 -4.26 11.69 -20.10
C ALA A 36 -5.17 12.60 -19.26
N SER A 37 -5.22 12.42 -17.94
CA SER A 37 -6.11 13.19 -17.05
C SER A 37 -5.57 14.59 -16.72
N GLY A 38 -4.28 14.85 -16.98
CA GLY A 38 -3.62 16.09 -16.57
C GLY A 38 -3.60 16.31 -15.05
N GLY A 39 -3.92 15.28 -14.27
CA GLY A 39 -3.95 15.34 -12.82
C GLY A 39 -2.58 15.62 -12.22
N ARG A 40 -2.56 16.15 -11.00
CA ARG A 40 -1.32 16.34 -10.23
C ARG A 40 -1.07 15.13 -9.35
N MET A 41 0.21 14.75 -9.27
CA MET A 41 0.64 13.82 -8.24
C MET A 41 0.25 14.36 -6.86
N ALA A 42 -0.33 13.49 -6.04
CA ALA A 42 -0.76 13.84 -4.69
C ALA A 42 -0.22 12.81 -3.70
N ASP A 43 0.41 13.30 -2.63
CA ASP A 43 0.83 12.49 -1.50
C ASP A 43 -0.22 12.63 -0.40
N LEU A 44 -0.71 11.50 0.08
CA LEU A 44 -1.77 11.39 1.08
C LEU A 44 -1.23 10.59 2.26
N GLU A 45 -1.30 11.17 3.46
CA GLU A 45 -0.99 10.42 4.67
C GLU A 45 -2.02 9.27 4.84
N ILE A 46 -1.61 8.15 5.44
CA ILE A 46 -2.44 6.92 5.48
C ILE A 46 -3.82 7.18 6.09
N GLY A 47 -3.88 7.96 7.18
CA GLY A 47 -5.15 8.30 7.82
C GLY A 47 -6.07 9.15 6.92
N GLU A 48 -5.50 10.12 6.20
CA GLU A 48 -6.25 10.95 5.24
C GLU A 48 -6.76 10.10 4.07
N PHE A 49 -5.90 9.24 3.53
CA PHE A 49 -6.25 8.31 2.45
C PHE A 49 -7.46 7.47 2.87
N LEU A 50 -7.38 6.76 4.00
CA LEU A 50 -8.46 5.88 4.47
C LEU A 50 -9.80 6.60 4.73
N ILE A 51 -9.78 7.87 5.16
CA ILE A 51 -10.99 8.66 5.40
C ILE A 51 -11.67 9.09 4.10
N ARG A 52 -10.91 9.43 3.05
CA ARG A 52 -11.42 10.10 1.84
C ARG A 52 -12.29 9.24 0.92
N GLY A 53 -12.03 7.95 0.87
CA GLY A 53 -12.52 7.06 -0.20
C GLY A 53 -13.03 5.74 0.36
N VAL A 54 -13.95 5.79 1.32
CA VAL A 54 -14.47 4.56 1.92
C VAL A 54 -15.00 3.64 0.80
N TYR A 55 -14.34 2.49 0.61
CA TYR A 55 -14.65 1.41 -0.33
C TYR A 55 -14.15 1.50 -1.80
N GLY A 56 -13.17 2.34 -2.13
CA GLY A 56 -12.46 2.25 -3.43
C GLY A 56 -11.58 0.99 -3.55
N PRO A 57 -11.36 0.41 -4.75
CA PRO A 57 -10.46 -0.73 -4.94
C PRO A 57 -9.04 -0.50 -4.36
N GLU A 58 -8.52 0.71 -4.50
CA GLU A 58 -7.22 1.12 -3.98
C GLU A 58 -7.15 1.14 -2.45
N HIS A 59 -8.27 1.42 -1.78
CA HIS A 59 -8.40 1.29 -0.33
C HIS A 59 -8.41 -0.17 0.11
N LEU A 60 -9.16 -1.01 -0.62
CA LEU A 60 -9.23 -2.43 -0.33
C LEU A 60 -7.86 -3.11 -0.48
N GLU A 61 -7.07 -2.74 -1.49
CA GLU A 61 -5.72 -3.28 -1.65
C GLU A 61 -4.77 -2.85 -0.52
N LEU A 62 -4.89 -1.63 0.00
CA LEU A 62 -4.14 -1.23 1.20
C LEU A 62 -4.55 -2.05 2.42
N LEU A 63 -5.85 -2.25 2.64
CA LEU A 63 -6.35 -3.07 3.75
C LEU A 63 -5.96 -4.54 3.60
N ARG A 64 -5.95 -5.08 2.37
CA ARG A 64 -5.49 -6.44 2.07
C ARG A 64 -4.00 -6.60 2.37
N LEU A 65 -3.19 -5.60 2.02
CA LEU A 65 -1.77 -5.57 2.37
C LEU A 65 -1.56 -5.54 3.88
N ILE A 66 -2.31 -4.71 4.61
CA ILE A 66 -2.22 -4.69 6.08
C ILE A 66 -2.66 -6.04 6.66
N GLY A 67 -3.75 -6.62 6.13
CA GLY A 67 -4.25 -7.93 6.54
C GLY A 67 -3.30 -9.09 6.25
N SER A 68 -2.41 -8.98 5.26
CA SER A 68 -1.41 -10.03 5.01
C SER A 68 -0.34 -10.08 6.10
N LEU A 69 -0.05 -8.95 6.77
CA LEU A 69 0.92 -8.91 7.86
C LEU A 69 0.49 -9.80 9.03
N VAL A 70 -0.81 -9.90 9.28
CA VAL A 70 -1.40 -10.76 10.33
C VAL A 70 -1.28 -12.25 9.97
N GLN A 71 -1.25 -12.59 8.68
CA GLN A 71 -1.15 -13.98 8.21
C GLN A 71 0.30 -14.47 8.10
N GLU A 72 1.26 -13.56 7.83
CA GLU A 72 2.68 -13.90 7.72
C GLU A 72 3.31 -14.31 9.07
N GLU A 73 2.70 -13.92 10.20
CA GLU A 73 3.15 -14.32 11.55
C GLU A 73 2.79 -15.78 11.90
N GLY A 74 1.84 -16.40 11.17
CA GLY A 74 1.43 -17.79 11.40
C GLY A 74 2.29 -18.85 10.72
N LEU A 75 3.02 -18.50 9.65
CA LEU A 75 3.84 -19.44 8.87
C LEU A 75 5.31 -19.48 9.31
N ALA A 76 5.74 -18.53 10.15
CA ALA A 76 7.12 -18.49 10.67
C ALA A 76 7.33 -19.42 11.89
N THR A 77 6.28 -20.08 12.40
CA THR A 77 6.32 -20.87 13.65
C THR A 77 6.06 -22.37 13.47
N GLU A 78 6.14 -22.93 12.26
CA GLU A 78 5.88 -24.36 12.02
C GLU A 78 7.07 -25.17 11.48
N HIS A 79 8.28 -24.61 11.44
CA HIS A 79 9.48 -25.36 11.04
C HIS A 79 10.60 -25.19 12.07
N THR A 80 10.55 -25.97 13.16
CA THR A 80 11.69 -26.66 13.83
C THR A 80 11.16 -27.32 15.10
N VAL A 81 10.53 -28.50 14.97
CA VAL A 81 10.60 -29.54 15.99
C VAL A 81 10.60 -30.89 15.29
N GLU A 82 11.78 -31.33 14.84
CA GLU A 82 12.14 -32.74 14.83
C GLU A 82 13.58 -32.83 15.36
N GLY A 83 13.70 -32.89 16.69
CA GLY A 83 14.67 -33.80 17.33
C GLY A 83 14.15 -35.23 17.16
N GLU A 84 14.94 -36.29 17.25
CA GLU A 84 16.06 -36.56 18.15
C GLU A 84 16.90 -37.71 17.55
#